data_AF-I0I9I5-F1
#
_entry.id   AF-I0I9I5-F1
#
_cell.length_a   1.000
_cell.length_b   1.000
_cell.length_c   1.000
_cell.angle_alpha   90.00
_cell.angle_beta   90.00
_cell.angle_gamma   90.00
#
_symmetry.space_group_name_H-M   'P 1'
#
loop_
_entity.id
_entity.type
_entity.pdbx_description
1 polymer ?
#
loop_
_entity_poly.entity_id
_entity_poly.type
_entity_poly.pdbx_seq_one_letter_code
_entity_poly.pdbx_strand_id
1 'polypeptide(L)' 'MAAQISEAWRRRRYRAAFVNKQNEAEGEAAEMQTHIEMARRCHYLSDSTAADLDSAYEEIISMLVNMSSHLEKWCP' A
#
# COMPACT_ATOMS: atom_id res chain seq x y z
N MET A 1 5.93 2.75 3.34
CA MET A 1 4.47 2.75 3.11
C MET A 1 3.71 3.57 4.15
N ALA A 2 3.76 3.20 5.44
CA ALA A 2 2.98 3.86 6.49
C ALA A 2 3.22 5.39 6.62
N ALA A 3 4.47 5.83 6.39
CA ALA A 3 4.82 7.25 6.37
C ALA A 3 4.08 8.00 5.25
N GLN A 4 4.02 7.42 4.05
CA GLN A 4 3.35 8.04 2.89
C GLN A 4 1.84 8.13 3.10
N ILE A 5 1.22 7.11 3.71
CA ILE A 5 -0.20 7.14 4.08
C ILE A 5 -0.49 8.26 5.09
N SER A 6 0.34 8.38 6.12
CA SER A 6 0.23 9.45 7.12
C SER A 6 0.39 10.84 6.49
N GLU A 7 1.37 10.99 5.59
CA GLU A 7 1.60 12.23 4.86
C GLU A 7 0.44 12.56 3.90
N ALA A 8 -0.08 11.57 3.16
CA ALA A 8 -1.25 11.72 2.32
C ALA A 8 -2.40 12.31 3.14
N TRP A 9 -2.71 11.72 4.29
CA TRP A 9 -3.80 12.19 5.15
C TRP A 9 -3.68 13.66 5.57
N ARG A 10 -2.46 14.15 5.78
CA ARG A 10 -2.17 15.56 6.07
C ARG A 10 -2.32 16.47 4.84
N ARG A 11 -2.11 15.94 3.64
CA ARG A 11 -2.20 16.66 2.36
C ARG A 11 -3.57 16.54 1.66
N ARG A 12 -4.56 15.88 2.27
CA ARG A 12 -5.88 15.58 1.66
C ARG A 12 -6.69 16.78 1.14
N ARG A 13 -6.40 18.01 1.59
CA ARG A 13 -7.04 19.24 1.07
C ARG A 13 -6.58 19.61 -0.34
N TYR A 14 -5.49 19.00 -0.82
CA TYR A 14 -4.97 19.22 -2.16
C TYR A 14 -4.96 17.90 -2.91
N ARG A 15 -6.01 17.66 -3.71
CA ARG A 15 -6.29 16.35 -4.33
C ARG A 15 -5.07 15.75 -5.04
N ALA A 16 -4.34 16.55 -5.82
CA ALA A 16 -3.15 16.08 -6.53
C ALA A 16 -2.04 15.59 -5.58
N ALA A 17 -1.82 16.29 -4.46
CA ALA A 17 -0.81 15.90 -3.48
C ALA A 17 -1.24 14.67 -2.66
N PHE A 18 -2.54 14.53 -2.40
CA PHE A 18 -3.10 13.36 -1.74
C PHE A 18 -2.93 12.09 -2.58
N VAL A 19 -3.32 12.16 -3.86
CA VAL A 19 -3.18 11.05 -4.81
C VAL A 19 -1.71 10.69 -5.01
N ASN A 20 -0.84 11.68 -5.20
CA ASN A 20 0.59 11.44 -5.36
C ASN A 20 1.18 10.64 -4.18
N LYS A 21 0.81 10.97 -2.95
CA LYS A 21 1.28 10.23 -1.76
C LYS A 21 0.64 8.86 -1.60
N GLN A 22 -0.61 8.66 -2.03
CA GLN A 22 -1.20 7.33 -2.07
C GLN A 22 -0.51 6.43 -3.08
N ASN A 23 -0.19 6.93 -4.28
CA ASN A 23 0.53 6.17 -5.30
C ASN A 23 1.93 5.76 -4.81
N GLU A 24 2.64 6.65 -4.10
CA GLU A 24 3.91 6.31 -3.46
C GLU A 24 3.72 5.19 -2.41
N ALA A 25 2.68 5.25 -1.59
CA ALA A 25 2.37 4.20 -0.61
C ALA A 25 2.03 2.85 -1.26
N GLU A 26 1.26 2.87 -2.35
CA GLU A 26 0.89 1.68 -3.12
C GLU A 26 2.10 1.03 -3.78
N GLY A 27 2.99 1.84 -4.37
CA GLY A 27 4.25 1.37 -4.93
C GLY A 27 5.13 0.67 -3.89
N GLU A 28 5.33 1.30 -2.73
CA GLU A 28 6.08 0.69 -1.62
C GLU A 28 5.42 -0.60 -1.08
N ALA A 29 4.08 -0.71 -1.14
CA ALA A 29 3.36 -1.93 -0.77
C ALA A 29 3.62 -3.07 -1.76
N ALA A 30 3.55 -2.78 -3.07
CA ALA A 30 3.83 -3.74 -4.13
C ALA A 30 5.30 -4.19 -4.14
N GLU A 31 6.24 -3.28 -3.83
CA GLU A 31 7.65 -3.63 -3.63
C GLU A 31 7.83 -4.62 -2.48
N MET A 32 7.07 -4.47 -1.39
CA MET A 32 7.10 -5.42 -0.28
C MET A 32 6.57 -6.81 -0.68
N GLN A 33 5.52 -6.92 -1.50
CA GLN A 33 5.08 -8.20 -2.05
C GLN A 33 6.19 -8.88 -2.87
N THR A 34 6.96 -8.10 -3.65
CA THR A 34 8.14 -8.61 -4.36
C THR A 34 9.21 -9.15 -3.39
N HIS A 35 9.47 -8.43 -2.29
CA HIS A 35 10.40 -8.91 -1.26
C HIS A 35 9.91 -10.18 -0.55
N ILE A 36 8.60 -10.27 -0.26
CA ILE A 36 7.98 -11.46 0.34
C ILE A 36 8.16 -12.67 -0.58
N GLU A 37 7.86 -12.53 -1.88
CA GLU A 37 8.02 -13.61 -2.85
C GLU A 37 9.49 -14.05 -2.99
N MET A 38 10.43 -13.10 -3.00
CA MET A 38 11.86 -13.42 -3.01
C MET A 38 12.29 -14.16 -1.74
N ALA A 39 11.83 -13.73 -0.57
CA ALA A 39 12.12 -14.38 0.70
C ALA A 39 11.53 -15.80 0.76
N ARG A 40 10.33 -16.01 0.22
CA ARG A 40 9.70 -17.33 0.08
C ARG A 40 10.52 -18.26 -0.84
N ARG A 41 10.92 -17.78 -2.02
CA ARG A 41 11.74 -18.55 -2.98
C ARG A 41 13.10 -18.93 -2.43
N CYS A 42 13.70 -18.06 -1.61
CA CYS A 42 14.96 -18.34 -0.93
C CYS A 42 14.78 -19.15 0.37
N HIS A 43 13.57 -19.62 0.67
CA HIS A 43 13.22 -20.39 1.88
C HIS A 43 13.51 -19.66 3.20
N TYR A 44 13.55 -18.32 3.19
CA TYR A 44 13.59 -17.49 4.40
C TYR A 44 12.22 -17.38 5.07
N LEU A 45 11.14 -17.57 4.31
CA LEU A 45 9.77 -17.67 4.79
C LEU A 45 9.17 -19.01 4.40
N SER A 46 8.30 -19.56 5.26
CA SER A 46 7.42 -20.66 4.85
C SER A 46 6.37 -20.15 3.87
N ASP A 47 5.79 -21.06 3.07
CA ASP A 47 4.70 -20.70 2.15
C ASP A 47 3.49 -20.11 2.89
N SER A 48 3.18 -20.60 4.09
CA SER A 48 2.09 -20.06 4.92
C SER A 48 2.36 -18.61 5.34
N THR A 49 3.55 -18.33 5.88
CA THR A 49 3.90 -16.98 6.34
C THR A 49 3.98 -16.01 5.16
N ALA A 50 4.51 -16.45 4.02
CA ALA A 50 4.53 -15.63 2.81
C ALA A 50 3.11 -15.31 2.31
N ALA A 51 2.21 -16.29 2.30
CA ALA A 51 0.82 -16.09 1.88
C ALA A 51 0.05 -15.16 2.83
N ASP A 52 0.25 -15.28 4.14
CA ASP A 52 -0.38 -14.41 5.14
C ASP A 52 0.10 -12.96 4.98
N LEU A 53 1.41 -12.77 4.78
CA LEU A 53 1.98 -11.44 4.55
C LEU A 53 1.52 -10.85 3.22
N ASP A 54 1.54 -11.62 2.14
CA ASP A 54 1.09 -11.17 0.82
C ASP A 54 -0.38 -10.75 0.85
N SER A 55 -1.23 -11.54 1.49
CA SER A 55 -2.66 -11.22 1.69
C SER A 55 -2.86 -9.92 2.48
N ALA A 56 -2.07 -9.71 3.54
CA ALA A 56 -2.13 -8.47 4.31
C ALA A 56 -1.73 -7.23 3.48
N TYR A 57 -0.72 -7.36 2.61
CA TYR A 57 -0.34 -6.28 1.71
C TYR A 57 -1.39 -6.04 0.61
N GLU A 58 -2.03 -7.09 0.11
CA GLU A 58 -3.12 -6.99 -0.86
C GLU A 58 -4.34 -6.23 -0.29
N GLU A 59 -4.68 -6.47 0.98
CA GLU A 59 -5.71 -5.69 1.68
C GLU A 59 -5.35 -4.21 1.77
N ILE A 60 -4.08 -3.89 2.06
CA ILE A 60 -3.60 -2.50 2.13
C ILE A 60 -3.67 -1.83 0.76
N ILE A 61 -3.20 -2.49 -0.29
CA ILE A 61 -3.29 -1.99 -1.67
C ILE A 61 -4.75 -1.76 -2.06
N SER A 62 -5.63 -2.72 -1.76
CA SER A 62 -7.07 -2.60 -2.01
C SER A 62 -7.69 -1.37 -1.33
N MET A 63 -7.30 -1.08 -0.08
CA MET A 63 -7.73 0.13 0.62
C MET A 63 -7.23 1.40 -0.07
N LEU A 64 -5.97 1.46 -0.49
CA LEU A 64 -5.39 2.62 -1.19
C LEU A 64 -6.06 2.87 -2.54
N VAL A 65 -6.27 1.82 -3.33
CA VAL A 65 -6.97 1.89 -4.62
C VAL A 65 -8.41 2.35 -4.43
N ASN A 66 -9.11 1.86 -3.40
CA ASN A 66 -10.47 2.28 -3.08
C ASN A 66 -10.51 3.77 -2.69
N MET A 67 -9.56 4.23 -1.87
CA MET A 67 -9.45 5.65 -1.48
C MET A 67 -9.19 6.56 -2.68
N SER A 68 -8.31 6.14 -3.60
CA SER A 68 -8.01 6.86 -4.85
C SER A 68 -9.17 6.86 -5.84
N SER A 69 -10.01 5.84 -5.84
CA SER A 69 -11.20 5.76 -6.69
C SER A 69 -12.36 6.61 -6.17
N HIS A 70 -12.37 6.95 -4.88
CA HIS A 70 -13.44 7.68 -4.19
C HIS A 70 -12.94 8.94 -3.47
N LEU A 71 -12.09 9.72 -4.14
CA LEU A 71 -11.42 10.88 -3.56
C LEU A 71 -12.37 11.92 -2.97
N GLU A 72 -13.61 12.03 -3.45
CA GLU A 72 -14.67 12.91 -2.91
C GLU A 72 -15.05 12.59 -1.46
N LYS A 73 -14.81 11.35 -1.00
CA LYS A 73 -15.06 10.96 0.41
C LYS A 73 -13.94 11.40 1.34
N TRP A 74 -12.75 11.69 0.80
CA TRP A 74 -11.52 11.86 1.57
C TRP A 74 -10.90 13.26 1.42
N CYS A 75 -11.14 13.92 0.29
CA CYS A 75 -10.69 15.27 0.00
C CYS A 75 -11.86 16.25 0.14
N PRO A 76 -11.88 17.12 1.17
CA PRO A 76 -12.87 18.18 1.31
C PRO A 76 -12.64 19.35 0.36
#